data_AF-A0A929H0S2-F1
#
_entry.id   AF-A0A929H0S2-F1
#
_cell.length_a   1.000
_cell.length_b   1.000
_cell.length_c   1.000
_cell.angle_alpha   90.00
_cell.angle_beta   90.00
_cell.angle_gamma   90.00
#
_symmetry.space_group_name_H-M   'P 1'
#
loop_
_entity.id
_entity.type
_entity.pdbx_description
1 polymer ?
#
loop_
_entity_poly.entity_id
_entity_poly.type
_entity_poly.pdbx_seq_one_letter_code
_entity_poly.pdbx_strand_id
1 'polypeptide(L)'
;MAQDFMERALRLAERGRGRTSPNPMVGAVLVKDGADGTSDIVGEGFHPRAGEPHAEVFALRQAGEQAHGATLYVNLEPCCHYGRTPPCTQALISAGVAEVHLAMLDPNPRVAGQGRAELEAAGIRTVLGEREAEARALNEVFVHWITTGRPFVIAKFAMSLDGKIATHTGDARWITGSAARHHVHQLRDQVDGILVGVDTVIADDPQLTTRLEGADVRHPLRVILDSTGRIPPTARVLDPALPGRTMIAATEAMPPGRRQALIDGGIEVLALPADDGRVSLAPLLTTLGQREVTSLLVEGGGTVLGSFFTHALV
;
A
#
# COMPACT_ATOMS: atom_id res chain seq x y z
N MET A 1 13.12 27.85 17.35
CA MET A 1 12.26 26.67 17.55
C MET A 1 13.17 25.46 17.46
N ALA A 2 13.12 24.53 18.42
CA ALA A 2 13.88 23.29 18.31
C ALA A 2 13.48 22.56 17.02
N GLN A 3 14.44 22.01 16.29
CA GLN A 3 14.18 21.33 15.03
C GLN A 3 13.59 19.94 15.33
N ASP A 4 12.38 19.67 14.84
CA ASP A 4 11.75 18.35 14.97
C ASP A 4 12.24 17.42 13.85
N PHE A 5 13.25 16.60 14.16
CA PHE A 5 13.86 15.69 13.20
C PHE A 5 12.97 14.49 12.87
N MET A 6 12.09 14.07 13.80
CA MET A 6 11.15 12.97 13.53
C MET A 6 10.05 13.42 12.55
N GLU A 7 9.54 14.64 12.68
CA GLU A 7 8.63 15.22 11.68
C GLU A 7 9.31 15.30 10.30
N ARG A 8 10.59 15.63 10.25
CA ARG A 8 11.37 15.63 9.01
C ARG A 8 11.48 14.21 8.42
N ALA A 9 11.76 13.19 9.24
CA ALA A 9 11.79 11.79 8.81
C ALA A 9 10.43 11.34 8.23
N LEU A 10 9.32 11.72 8.87
CA LEU A 10 7.97 11.44 8.35
C LEU A 10 7.71 12.11 6.99
N ARG A 11 8.11 13.37 6.82
CA ARG A 11 8.00 14.08 5.51
C ARG A 11 8.87 13.44 4.43
N LEU A 12 10.02 12.89 4.78
CA LEU A 12 10.84 12.12 3.84
C LEU A 12 10.16 10.81 3.46
N ALA A 13 9.62 10.08 4.43
CA ALA A 13 8.91 8.82 4.22
C ALA A 13 7.71 8.99 3.26
N GLU A 14 6.95 10.08 3.40
CA GLU A 14 5.82 10.45 2.56
C GLU A 14 6.14 10.48 1.05
N ARG A 15 7.39 10.75 0.69
CA ARG A 15 7.85 10.77 -0.71
C ARG A 15 7.78 9.39 -1.37
N GLY A 16 7.72 8.31 -0.58
CA GLY A 16 7.55 6.93 -1.06
C GLY A 16 6.09 6.53 -1.33
N ARG A 17 5.11 7.42 -1.08
CA ARG A 17 3.68 7.11 -1.20
C ARG A 17 3.33 6.52 -2.56
N GLY A 18 2.65 5.37 -2.52
CA GLY A 18 2.21 4.65 -3.72
C GLY A 18 3.35 3.98 -4.49
N ARG A 19 4.59 3.96 -3.99
CA ARG A 19 5.75 3.37 -4.69
C ARG A 19 6.52 2.32 -3.89
N THR A 20 6.28 2.24 -2.58
CA THR A 20 7.00 1.29 -1.71
C THR A 20 6.35 -0.08 -1.59
N SER A 21 5.06 -0.23 -1.92
CA SER A 21 4.35 -1.51 -1.74
C SER A 21 5.11 -2.72 -2.31
N PRO A 22 5.21 -3.84 -1.57
CA PRO A 22 4.57 -4.12 -0.27
C PRO A 22 5.34 -3.60 0.95
N ASN A 23 6.47 -2.93 0.75
CA ASN A 23 7.27 -2.35 1.84
C ASN A 23 6.60 -1.09 2.41
N PRO A 24 6.86 -0.76 3.70
CA PRO A 24 6.37 0.47 4.32
C PRO A 24 7.07 1.72 3.73
N MET A 25 6.45 2.87 3.96
CA MET A 25 7.09 4.16 3.78
C MET A 25 7.99 4.43 4.98
N VAL A 26 9.29 4.56 4.71
CA VAL A 26 10.30 4.85 5.72
C VAL A 26 11.12 6.05 5.29
N GLY A 27 11.42 6.92 6.24
CA GLY A 27 12.27 8.09 6.14
C GLY A 27 13.21 8.12 7.33
N ALA A 28 14.43 8.61 7.09
CA ALA A 28 15.52 8.59 8.04
C ALA A 28 16.30 9.91 7.96
N VAL A 29 16.66 10.45 9.12
CA VAL A 29 17.48 11.65 9.26
C VAL A 29 18.62 11.34 10.23
N LEU A 30 19.87 11.56 9.81
CA LEU A 30 21.04 11.51 10.67
C LEU A 30 21.45 12.91 11.08
N VAL A 31 21.62 13.08 12.39
CA VAL A 31 21.93 14.36 13.03
C VAL A 31 23.23 14.24 13.80
N LYS A 32 24.11 15.22 13.63
CA LYS A 32 25.36 15.32 14.35
C LYS A 32 25.35 16.58 15.20
N ASP A 33 25.58 16.43 16.50
CA ASP A 33 25.75 17.57 17.39
C ASP A 33 27.14 18.17 17.22
N GLY A 34 27.17 19.48 16.96
CA GLY A 34 28.36 20.31 16.90
C GLY A 34 28.86 20.71 18.30
N ALA A 35 30.14 21.06 18.38
CA ALA A 35 30.78 21.51 19.62
C ALA A 35 30.21 22.83 20.17
N ASP A 36 29.51 23.60 19.34
CA ASP A 36 28.82 24.85 19.68
C ASP A 36 27.38 24.64 20.20
N GLY A 37 26.95 23.38 20.35
CA GLY A 37 25.61 23.02 20.81
C GLY A 37 24.55 23.11 19.71
N THR A 38 24.95 23.25 18.45
CA THR A 38 24.05 23.12 17.29
C THR A 38 23.92 21.66 16.88
N SER A 39 22.82 21.31 16.21
CA SER A 39 22.58 19.97 15.67
C SER A 39 22.40 20.07 14.17
N ASP A 40 23.29 19.46 13.40
CA ASP A 40 23.30 19.51 11.95
C ASP A 40 22.79 18.22 11.32
N ILE A 41 21.94 18.33 10.30
CA ILE A 41 21.54 17.18 9.49
C ILE A 41 22.69 16.81 8.56
N VAL A 42 23.30 15.66 8.79
CA VAL A 42 24.43 15.15 8.01
C VAL A 42 24.01 14.14 6.95
N GLY A 43 22.81 13.56 7.07
CA GLY A 43 22.27 12.65 6.06
C GLY A 43 20.76 12.52 6.12
N GLU A 44 20.13 12.34 4.97
CA GLU A 44 18.70 12.13 4.81
C GLU A 44 18.45 10.97 3.85
N GLY A 45 17.39 10.22 4.11
CA GLY A 45 17.01 9.09 3.26
C GLY A 45 15.52 8.82 3.34
N PHE A 46 15.00 8.21 2.29
CA PHE A 46 13.67 7.59 2.28
C PHE A 46 13.71 6.33 1.43
N HIS A 47 12.80 5.39 1.67
CA HIS A 47 12.67 4.19 0.87
C HIS A 47 11.89 4.51 -0.43
N PRO A 48 12.49 4.40 -1.62
CA PRO A 48 11.83 4.83 -2.85
C PRO A 48 10.94 3.74 -3.47
N ARG A 49 11.33 2.46 -3.34
CA ARG A 49 10.67 1.33 -4.00
C ARG A 49 11.08 0.00 -3.39
N ALA A 50 10.17 -0.97 -3.36
CA ALA A 50 10.48 -2.33 -2.93
C ALA A 50 11.69 -2.91 -3.68
N GLY A 51 12.64 -3.48 -2.93
CA GLY A 51 13.89 -4.05 -3.47
C GLY A 51 15.06 -3.06 -3.54
N GLU A 52 14.79 -1.76 -3.46
CA GLU A 52 15.84 -0.74 -3.31
C GLU A 52 16.34 -0.68 -1.85
N PRO A 53 17.49 -0.04 -1.59
CA PRO A 53 17.96 0.23 -0.23
C PRO A 53 16.89 0.93 0.63
N HIS A 54 16.96 0.70 1.94
CA HIS A 54 16.07 1.35 2.89
C HIS A 54 16.52 2.77 3.21
N ALA A 55 15.66 3.53 3.89
CA ALA A 55 15.89 4.94 4.20
C ALA A 55 17.19 5.15 5.00
N GLU A 56 17.45 4.29 5.97
CA GLU A 56 18.62 4.31 6.84
C GLU A 56 19.91 4.19 6.02
N VAL A 57 19.91 3.32 5.00
CA VAL A 57 21.06 3.13 4.11
C VAL A 57 21.31 4.38 3.27
N PHE A 58 20.27 5.03 2.76
CA PHE A 58 20.43 6.30 2.04
C PHE A 58 20.96 7.42 2.93
N ALA A 59 20.42 7.55 4.15
CA ALA A 59 20.89 8.54 5.11
C ALA A 59 22.36 8.30 5.48
N LEU A 60 22.75 7.06 5.77
CA LEU A 60 24.13 6.68 6.07
C LEU A 60 25.10 6.98 4.93
N ARG A 61 24.71 6.66 3.69
CA ARG A 61 25.52 6.97 2.50
C ARG A 61 25.74 8.47 2.32
N GLN A 62 24.73 9.28 2.58
CA GLN A 62 24.86 10.73 2.51
C GLN A 62 25.75 11.28 3.64
N ALA A 63 25.63 10.76 4.85
CA ALA A 63 26.42 11.18 6.00
C ALA A 63 27.91 10.79 5.89
N GLY A 64 28.21 9.63 5.31
CA GLY A 64 29.58 9.10 5.26
C GLY A 64 30.17 8.97 6.67
N GLU A 65 31.41 9.43 6.86
CA GLU A 65 32.11 9.40 8.15
C GLU A 65 31.40 10.18 9.26
N GLN A 66 30.54 11.15 8.91
CA GLN A 66 29.79 11.93 9.90
C GLN A 66 28.70 11.11 10.60
N ALA A 67 28.37 9.92 10.10
CA ALA A 67 27.46 9.00 10.78
C ALA A 67 28.02 8.47 12.12
N HIS A 68 29.36 8.43 12.26
CA HIS A 68 29.98 7.93 13.47
C HIS A 68 29.67 8.85 14.66
N GLY A 69 29.03 8.30 15.69
CA GLY A 69 28.56 9.01 16.87
C GLY A 69 27.44 10.01 16.57
N ALA A 70 26.68 9.83 15.49
CA ALA A 70 25.48 10.60 15.19
C ALA A 70 24.23 9.97 15.82
N THR A 71 23.13 10.72 15.78
CA THR A 71 21.79 10.28 16.17
C THR A 71 20.91 10.08 14.94
N LEU A 72 20.30 8.91 14.81
CA LEU A 72 19.32 8.61 13.75
C LEU A 72 17.91 8.89 14.27
N TYR A 73 17.09 9.55 13.45
CA TYR A 73 15.64 9.63 13.60
C TYR A 73 14.99 8.86 12.46
N VAL A 74 14.18 7.86 12.78
CA VAL A 74 13.53 6.98 11.79
C VAL A 74 12.08 6.71 12.20
N ASN A 75 11.16 6.74 11.23
CA ASN A 75 9.73 6.60 11.54
C ASN A 75 9.28 5.14 11.75
N LEU A 76 10.15 4.15 11.62
CA LEU A 76 9.86 2.73 11.81
C LEU A 76 11.11 2.02 12.33
N GLU A 77 10.94 0.99 13.16
CA GLU A 77 12.04 0.17 13.67
C GLU A 77 12.95 -0.35 12.54
N PRO A 78 14.28 -0.14 12.62
CA PRO A 78 15.22 -0.66 11.64
C PRO A 78 15.18 -2.18 11.52
N CYS A 79 15.17 -2.69 10.30
CA CYS A 79 15.08 -4.14 10.07
C CYS A 79 16.35 -4.88 10.53
N CYS A 80 16.15 -6.06 11.14
CA CYS A 80 17.20 -6.92 11.72
C CYS A 80 17.33 -8.30 11.07
N HIS A 81 16.62 -8.54 9.96
CA HIS A 81 16.67 -9.80 9.23
C HIS A 81 17.09 -9.58 7.77
N TYR A 82 17.65 -10.62 7.16
CA TYR A 82 17.92 -10.62 5.72
C TYR A 82 16.61 -10.80 4.96
N GLY A 83 16.18 -9.72 4.29
CA GLY A 83 15.03 -9.71 3.39
C GLY A 83 15.48 -9.66 1.92
N ARG A 84 14.93 -8.71 1.17
CA ARG A 84 15.41 -8.36 -0.19
C ARG A 84 16.77 -7.64 -0.14
N THR A 85 17.09 -7.06 1.01
CA THR A 85 18.31 -6.29 1.31
C THR A 85 18.89 -6.76 2.66
N PRO A 86 20.19 -6.50 2.93
CA PRO A 86 20.79 -6.72 4.24
C PRO A 86 20.10 -5.89 5.36
N PRO A 87 20.19 -6.33 6.63
CA PRO A 87 19.55 -5.63 7.75
C PRO A 87 20.15 -4.25 7.99
N CYS A 88 19.29 -3.28 8.32
CA CYS A 88 19.69 -1.90 8.57
C CYS A 88 20.39 -1.75 9.92
N THR A 89 20.03 -2.58 10.92
CA THR A 89 20.70 -2.62 12.22
C THR A 89 22.20 -2.82 12.09
N GLN A 90 22.65 -3.80 11.28
CA GLN A 90 24.06 -4.05 11.03
C GLN A 90 24.77 -2.87 10.36
N ALA A 91 24.10 -2.18 9.44
CA ALA A 91 24.65 -0.99 8.79
C ALA A 91 24.83 0.16 9.78
N LEU A 92 23.86 0.38 10.67
CA LEU A 92 23.91 1.40 11.73
C LEU A 92 25.02 1.11 12.75
N ILE A 93 25.15 -0.15 13.17
CA ILE A 93 26.21 -0.62 14.08
C ILE A 93 27.58 -0.41 13.42
N SER A 94 27.73 -0.83 12.16
CA SER A 94 29.00 -0.70 11.44
C SER A 94 29.40 0.76 11.21
N ALA A 95 28.42 1.64 11.03
CA ALA A 95 28.66 3.08 10.89
C ALA A 95 28.98 3.78 12.23
N GLY A 96 28.83 3.09 13.36
CA GLY A 96 29.09 3.63 14.69
C GLY A 96 28.07 4.69 15.12
N VAL A 97 26.80 4.58 14.70
CA VAL A 97 25.72 5.45 15.18
C VAL A 97 25.59 5.31 16.70
N ALA A 98 25.47 6.42 17.44
CA ALA A 98 25.44 6.40 18.91
C ALA A 98 24.03 6.22 19.46
N GLU A 99 23.02 6.74 18.76
CA GLU A 99 21.65 6.77 19.23
C GLU A 99 20.64 6.66 18.09
N VAL A 100 19.53 5.98 18.33
CA VAL A 100 18.45 5.77 17.38
C VAL A 100 17.10 6.10 18.02
N HIS A 101 16.43 7.11 17.49
CA HIS A 101 15.04 7.46 17.79
C HIS A 101 14.15 6.78 16.76
N LEU A 102 13.29 5.88 17.21
CA LEU A 102 12.31 5.19 16.39
C LEU A 102 10.88 5.62 16.78
N ALA A 103 10.10 6.06 15.79
CA ALA A 103 8.73 6.50 16.07
C ALA A 103 7.82 5.36 16.52
N MET A 104 7.92 4.19 15.87
CA MET A 104 7.13 3.01 16.18
C MET A 104 7.94 1.73 15.99
N LEU A 105 7.55 0.67 16.72
CA LEU A 105 8.06 -0.68 16.47
C LEU A 105 7.50 -1.24 15.16
N ASP A 106 8.25 -2.13 14.50
CA ASP A 106 7.76 -2.79 13.29
C ASP A 106 6.71 -3.85 13.70
N PRO A 107 5.45 -3.76 13.22
CA PRO A 107 4.42 -4.75 13.53
C PRO A 107 4.68 -6.12 12.88
N ASN A 108 5.65 -6.25 11.97
CA ASN A 108 6.04 -7.52 11.39
C ASN A 108 6.54 -8.46 12.50
N PRO A 109 5.93 -9.65 12.68
CA PRO A 109 6.36 -10.59 13.72
C PRO A 109 7.82 -11.03 13.62
N ARG A 110 8.44 -10.87 12.44
CA ARG A 110 9.86 -11.15 12.21
C ARG A 110 10.81 -10.05 12.69
N VAL A 111 10.30 -8.87 13.03
CA VAL A 111 11.09 -7.70 13.43
C VAL A 111 10.68 -7.20 14.80
N ALA A 112 9.38 -7.18 15.12
CA ALA A 112 8.79 -6.58 16.32
C ALA A 112 9.69 -6.59 17.58
N GLY A 113 10.42 -5.50 17.81
CA GLY A 113 11.32 -5.27 18.95
C GLY A 113 12.72 -5.92 18.85
N GLN A 114 12.94 -6.81 17.90
CA GLN A 114 14.22 -7.49 17.67
C GLN A 114 15.29 -6.53 17.11
N GLY A 115 14.90 -5.59 16.25
CA GLY A 115 15.86 -4.63 15.69
C GLY A 115 16.31 -3.62 16.73
N ARG A 116 15.39 -3.14 17.55
CA ARG A 116 15.72 -2.35 18.74
C ARG A 116 16.66 -3.12 19.68
N ALA A 117 16.34 -4.37 19.99
CA ALA A 117 17.15 -5.19 20.90
C ALA A 117 18.57 -5.44 20.35
N GLU A 118 18.72 -5.66 19.04
CA GLU A 118 20.03 -5.81 18.38
C GLU A 118 20.89 -4.54 18.50
N LEU A 119 20.29 -3.36 18.31
CA LEU A 119 20.97 -2.07 18.47
C LEU A 119 21.42 -1.86 19.93
N GLU A 120 20.54 -2.10 20.89
CA GLU A 120 20.85 -1.98 22.32
C GLU A 120 21.97 -2.94 22.75
N ALA A 121 21.96 -4.19 22.24
CA ALA A 121 23.00 -5.17 22.52
C ALA A 121 24.37 -4.76 21.94
N ALA A 122 24.39 -3.97 20.87
CA ALA A 122 25.60 -3.39 20.29
C ALA A 122 26.05 -2.10 21.00
N GLY A 123 25.34 -1.66 22.05
CA GLY A 123 25.67 -0.47 22.83
C GLY A 123 25.10 0.84 22.27
N ILE A 124 24.21 0.78 21.27
CA ILE A 124 23.52 1.95 20.72
C ILE A 124 22.32 2.29 21.61
N ARG A 125 22.20 3.57 22.00
CA ARG A 125 21.04 4.03 22.78
C ARG A 125 19.80 4.07 21.88
N THR A 126 18.64 3.69 22.41
CA THR A 126 17.38 3.79 21.67
C THR A 126 16.30 4.55 22.42
N VAL A 127 15.53 5.34 21.66
CA VAL A 127 14.36 6.09 22.14
C VAL A 127 13.17 5.69 21.26
N LEU A 128 12.04 5.38 21.89
CA LEU A 128 10.83 4.91 21.20
C LEU A 128 9.64 5.84 21.48
N GLY A 129 8.83 6.09 20.45
CA GLY A 129 7.47 6.62 20.60
C GLY A 129 7.28 8.06 20.13
N GLU A 130 8.33 8.73 19.66
CA GLU A 130 8.21 10.08 19.10
C GLU A 130 7.35 10.07 17.84
N ARG A 131 6.26 10.85 17.82
CA ARG A 131 5.34 10.91 16.68
C ARG A 131 4.77 9.53 16.28
N GLU A 132 4.60 8.60 17.23
CA GLU A 132 4.14 7.24 16.96
C GLU A 132 2.79 7.21 16.21
N ALA A 133 1.84 8.06 16.62
CA ALA A 133 0.52 8.12 16.00
C ALA A 133 0.61 8.54 14.53
N GLU A 134 1.43 9.53 14.21
CA GLU A 134 1.68 9.98 12.84
C GLU A 134 2.41 8.92 12.01
N ALA A 135 3.41 8.22 12.58
CA ALA A 135 4.10 7.12 11.92
C ALA A 135 3.17 5.94 11.60
N ARG A 136 2.28 5.59 12.54
CA ARG A 136 1.28 4.53 12.36
C ARG A 136 0.24 4.92 11.31
N ALA A 137 -0.22 6.18 11.31
CA ALA A 137 -1.15 6.67 10.30
C ALA A 137 -0.52 6.69 8.90
N LEU A 138 0.74 7.12 8.79
CA LEU A 138 1.49 7.09 7.53
C LEU A 138 1.53 5.68 6.93
N ASN A 139 1.79 4.67 7.77
CA ASN A 139 1.95 3.27 7.35
C ASN A 139 0.70 2.39 7.59
N GLU A 140 -0.50 2.97 7.71
CA GLU A 140 -1.71 2.23 8.09
C GLU A 140 -1.99 1.00 7.20
N VAL A 141 -1.75 1.13 5.88
CA VAL A 141 -1.91 0.07 4.89
C VAL A 141 -0.96 -1.09 5.18
N PHE A 142 0.32 -0.79 5.39
CA PHE A 142 1.34 -1.79 5.72
C PHE A 142 1.04 -2.46 7.06
N VAL A 143 0.72 -1.67 8.09
CA VAL A 143 0.40 -2.15 9.45
C VAL A 143 -0.79 -3.12 9.39
N HIS A 144 -1.85 -2.75 8.67
CA HIS A 144 -3.02 -3.63 8.50
C HIS A 144 -2.64 -4.93 7.79
N TRP A 145 -1.95 -4.84 6.65
CA TRP A 145 -1.61 -6.02 5.87
C TRP A 145 -0.69 -6.99 6.61
N ILE A 146 0.38 -6.49 7.21
CA ILE A 146 1.38 -7.35 7.86
C ILE A 146 0.84 -8.02 9.14
N THR A 147 -0.14 -7.40 9.81
CA THR A 147 -0.76 -7.96 11.04
C THR A 147 -1.94 -8.88 10.75
N THR A 148 -2.71 -8.64 9.68
CA THR A 148 -3.93 -9.39 9.38
C THR A 148 -3.77 -10.41 8.25
N GLY A 149 -2.73 -10.25 7.42
CA GLY A 149 -2.56 -11.00 6.18
C GLY A 149 -3.57 -10.65 5.08
N ARG A 150 -4.28 -9.52 5.20
CA ARG A 150 -5.33 -9.06 4.26
C ARG A 150 -5.04 -7.63 3.80
N PRO A 151 -5.43 -7.22 2.59
CA PRO A 151 -5.26 -5.85 2.15
C PRO A 151 -6.10 -4.88 2.99
N PHE A 152 -5.57 -3.69 3.21
CA PHE A 152 -6.34 -2.55 3.70
C PHE A 152 -7.36 -2.14 2.63
N VAL A 153 -8.65 -2.23 2.96
CA VAL A 153 -9.73 -1.99 2.01
C VAL A 153 -10.21 -0.55 2.11
N ILE A 154 -10.29 0.12 0.97
CA ILE A 154 -10.82 1.48 0.85
C ILE A 154 -12.13 1.38 0.09
N ALA A 155 -13.27 1.60 0.77
CA ALA A 155 -14.55 1.75 0.10
C ALA A 155 -14.70 3.16 -0.48
N LYS A 156 -14.84 3.27 -1.81
CA LYS A 156 -15.09 4.55 -2.47
C LYS A 156 -16.44 4.55 -3.18
N PHE A 157 -17.26 5.55 -2.85
CA PHE A 157 -18.53 5.81 -3.52
C PHE A 157 -18.69 7.30 -3.81
N ALA A 158 -19.48 7.61 -4.84
CA ALA A 158 -19.91 8.95 -5.19
C ALA A 158 -21.44 8.96 -5.08
N MET A 159 -21.98 9.88 -4.31
CA MET A 159 -23.42 9.95 -4.07
C MET A 159 -23.93 11.38 -4.15
N SER A 160 -25.20 11.53 -4.52
CA SER A 160 -25.96 12.76 -4.31
C SER A 160 -26.15 13.02 -2.81
N LEU A 161 -26.59 14.23 -2.46
CA LEU A 161 -26.81 14.63 -1.07
C LEU A 161 -27.84 13.74 -0.34
N ASP A 162 -28.81 13.20 -1.06
CA ASP A 162 -29.82 12.26 -0.57
C ASP A 162 -29.38 10.79 -0.62
N GLY A 163 -28.08 10.53 -0.79
CA GLY A 163 -27.47 9.21 -0.66
C GLY A 163 -27.65 8.28 -1.87
N LYS A 164 -27.90 8.83 -3.07
CA LYS A 164 -28.10 8.01 -4.29
C LYS A 164 -26.81 7.92 -5.10
N ILE A 165 -26.46 6.70 -5.51
CA ILE A 165 -25.29 6.41 -6.36
C ILE A 165 -25.65 6.29 -7.84
N ALA A 166 -26.94 6.28 -8.17
CA ALA A 166 -27.51 6.28 -9.50
C ALA A 166 -28.96 6.77 -9.43
N THR A 167 -29.49 7.25 -10.55
CA THR A 167 -30.93 7.51 -10.70
C THR A 167 -31.74 6.20 -10.77
N HIS A 168 -33.06 6.29 -10.73
CA HIS A 168 -33.95 5.11 -10.85
C HIS A 168 -33.81 4.37 -12.20
N THR A 169 -33.29 5.04 -13.23
CA THR A 169 -32.99 4.45 -14.55
C THR A 169 -31.58 3.84 -14.63
N GLY A 170 -30.80 3.92 -13.54
CA GLY A 170 -29.41 3.45 -13.49
C GLY A 170 -28.39 4.45 -14.02
N ASP A 171 -28.79 5.66 -14.44
CA ASP A 171 -27.82 6.68 -14.84
C ASP A 171 -27.06 7.19 -13.61
N ALA A 172 -25.74 6.98 -13.62
CA ALA A 172 -24.80 7.37 -12.58
C ALA A 172 -23.70 8.30 -13.11
N ARG A 173 -23.84 8.83 -14.34
CA ARG A 173 -22.77 9.62 -14.96
C ARG A 173 -22.63 10.96 -14.25
N TRP A 174 -21.41 11.18 -13.74
CA TRP A 174 -20.93 12.48 -13.26
C TRP A 174 -21.72 13.10 -12.10
N ILE A 175 -22.13 12.29 -11.12
CA ILE A 175 -22.65 12.80 -9.83
C ILE A 175 -21.66 13.78 -9.19
N THR A 176 -20.37 13.45 -9.22
CA THR A 176 -19.29 14.31 -8.70
C THR A 176 -18.55 15.04 -9.83
N GLY A 177 -18.10 16.26 -9.54
CA GLY A 177 -17.32 17.10 -10.45
C GLY A 177 -15.90 16.58 -10.74
N SER A 178 -15.20 17.25 -11.66
CA SER A 178 -13.87 16.85 -12.14
C SER A 178 -12.81 16.73 -11.05
N ALA A 179 -12.79 17.62 -10.05
CA ALA A 179 -11.84 17.59 -8.95
C ALA A 179 -11.90 16.28 -8.14
N ALA A 180 -13.11 15.83 -7.79
CA ALA A 180 -13.30 14.55 -7.11
C ALA A 180 -12.85 13.36 -7.97
N ARG A 181 -13.00 13.44 -9.29
CA ARG A 181 -12.58 12.39 -10.22
C ARG A 181 -11.07 12.36 -10.41
N HIS A 182 -10.43 13.52 -10.41
CA HIS A 182 -8.98 13.62 -10.37
C HIS A 182 -8.43 12.98 -9.09
N HIS A 183 -9.06 13.25 -7.94
CA HIS A 183 -8.69 12.61 -6.67
C HIS A 183 -8.81 11.08 -6.69
N VAL A 184 -9.86 10.53 -7.32
CA VAL A 184 -9.98 9.07 -7.52
C VAL A 184 -8.80 8.53 -8.33
N HIS A 185 -8.32 9.26 -9.33
CA HIS A 185 -7.14 8.85 -10.08
C HIS A 185 -5.85 8.90 -9.25
N GLN A 186 -5.70 9.88 -8.34
CA GLN A 186 -4.61 9.88 -7.36
C GLN A 186 -4.67 8.66 -6.44
N LEU A 187 -5.87 8.26 -6.01
CA LEU A 187 -6.04 7.08 -5.17
C LEU A 187 -5.68 5.79 -5.93
N ARG A 188 -6.14 5.64 -7.18
CA ARG A 188 -5.80 4.51 -8.05
C ARG A 188 -4.30 4.36 -8.30
N ASP A 189 -3.58 5.49 -8.38
CA ASP A 189 -2.13 5.50 -8.54
C ASP A 189 -1.37 4.97 -7.30
N GLN A 190 -2.02 4.99 -6.13
CA GLN A 190 -1.39 4.69 -4.85
C GLN A 190 -1.76 3.32 -4.30
N VAL A 191 -2.84 2.70 -4.77
CA VAL A 191 -3.29 1.37 -4.32
C VAL A 191 -2.77 0.24 -5.20
N ASP A 192 -2.68 -0.96 -4.64
CA ASP A 192 -2.22 -2.15 -5.36
C ASP A 192 -3.32 -2.80 -6.19
N GLY A 193 -4.58 -2.73 -5.73
CA GLY A 193 -5.74 -3.31 -6.39
C GLY A 193 -6.93 -2.36 -6.46
N ILE A 194 -7.74 -2.52 -7.52
CA ILE A 194 -9.06 -1.93 -7.66
C ILE A 194 -10.07 -3.04 -7.91
N LEU A 195 -11.17 -3.04 -7.16
CA LEU A 195 -12.21 -4.06 -7.23
C LEU A 195 -13.54 -3.47 -7.63
N VAL A 196 -14.21 -4.13 -8.59
CA VAL A 196 -15.60 -3.86 -8.96
C VAL A 196 -16.38 -5.17 -9.15
N GLY A 197 -17.71 -5.09 -9.10
CA GLY A 197 -18.58 -6.19 -9.51
C GLY A 197 -18.76 -6.25 -11.03
N VAL A 198 -19.05 -7.43 -11.57
CA VAL A 198 -19.33 -7.61 -13.01
C VAL A 198 -20.51 -6.74 -13.49
N ASP A 199 -21.48 -6.43 -12.63
CA ASP A 199 -22.60 -5.55 -13.00
C ASP A 199 -22.11 -4.13 -13.34
N THR A 200 -21.09 -3.62 -12.64
CA THR A 200 -20.43 -2.35 -12.99
C THR A 200 -19.72 -2.46 -14.33
N VAL A 201 -19.08 -3.59 -14.64
CA VAL A 201 -18.44 -3.79 -15.94
C VAL A 201 -19.46 -3.81 -17.06
N ILE A 202 -20.59 -4.50 -16.87
CA ILE A 202 -21.67 -4.59 -17.85
C ILE A 202 -22.34 -3.23 -18.09
N ALA A 203 -22.58 -2.46 -17.02
CA ALA A 203 -23.28 -1.19 -17.11
C ALA A 203 -22.41 -0.06 -17.69
N ASP A 204 -21.14 0.04 -17.25
CA ASP A 204 -20.30 1.21 -17.50
C ASP A 204 -19.14 0.95 -18.48
N ASP A 205 -18.83 -0.32 -18.78
CA ASP A 205 -17.67 -0.74 -19.58
C ASP A 205 -16.37 0.03 -19.22
N PRO A 206 -15.99 0.07 -17.92
CA PRO A 206 -14.88 0.90 -17.47
C PRO A 206 -13.53 0.30 -17.88
N GLN A 207 -12.49 1.14 -17.92
CA GLN A 207 -11.11 0.65 -18.07
C GLN A 207 -10.41 0.34 -16.74
N LEU A 208 -10.89 0.97 -15.65
CA LEU A 208 -10.30 0.91 -14.30
C LEU A 208 -8.80 1.24 -14.24
N THR A 209 -8.32 2.06 -15.19
CA THR A 209 -6.95 2.58 -15.24
C THR A 209 -6.81 3.87 -14.44
N THR A 210 -5.55 4.20 -14.13
CA THR A 210 -5.14 5.53 -13.66
C THR A 210 -4.92 6.44 -14.86
N ARG A 211 -5.49 7.66 -14.80
CA ARG A 211 -5.43 8.66 -15.88
C ARG A 211 -4.91 9.97 -15.31
N LEU A 212 -3.66 9.92 -14.86
CA LEU A 212 -2.89 11.08 -14.44
C LEU A 212 -1.84 11.41 -15.49
N GLU A 213 -1.37 12.64 -15.50
CA GLU A 213 -0.23 13.05 -16.30
C GLU A 213 1.07 12.70 -15.56
N GLY A 214 2.10 12.26 -16.28
CA GLY A 214 3.41 11.93 -15.72
C GLY A 214 4.01 10.62 -16.23
N ALA A 215 5.31 10.42 -16.02
CA ALA A 215 6.05 9.26 -16.51
C ALA A 215 6.00 8.03 -15.59
N ASP A 216 5.67 8.21 -14.30
CA ASP A 216 5.66 7.15 -13.28
C ASP A 216 4.24 6.84 -12.79
N VAL A 217 3.25 6.77 -13.70
CA VAL A 217 1.86 6.46 -13.35
C VAL A 217 1.70 4.94 -13.12
N ARG A 218 1.16 4.55 -11.97
CA ARG A 218 0.86 3.14 -11.65
C ARG A 218 -0.59 2.80 -11.97
N HIS A 219 -0.78 1.54 -12.38
CA HIS A 219 -2.09 0.97 -12.65
C HIS A 219 -2.35 -0.16 -11.66
N PRO A 220 -3.44 -0.11 -10.88
CA PRO A 220 -3.75 -1.16 -9.92
C PRO A 220 -4.15 -2.45 -10.63
N LEU A 221 -3.99 -3.58 -9.94
CA LEU A 221 -4.58 -4.85 -10.35
C LEU A 221 -6.10 -4.69 -10.39
N ARG A 222 -6.72 -4.94 -11.54
CA ARG A 222 -8.18 -4.89 -11.70
C ARG A 222 -8.75 -6.24 -11.27
N VAL A 223 -9.51 -6.25 -10.18
CA VAL A 223 -10.18 -7.44 -9.64
C VAL A 223 -11.66 -7.34 -9.96
N ILE A 224 -12.17 -8.26 -10.78
CA ILE A 224 -13.58 -8.29 -11.16
C ILE A 224 -14.27 -9.44 -10.45
N LEU A 225 -15.30 -9.15 -9.66
CA LEU A 225 -16.17 -10.18 -9.08
C LEU A 225 -17.18 -10.66 -10.12
N ASP A 226 -16.99 -11.87 -10.65
CA ASP A 226 -17.87 -12.49 -11.64
C ASP A 226 -18.07 -13.98 -11.36
N SER A 227 -19.01 -14.29 -10.46
CA SER A 227 -19.23 -15.64 -9.95
C SER A 227 -19.44 -16.71 -11.03
N THR A 228 -20.09 -16.35 -12.14
CA THR A 228 -20.56 -17.28 -13.17
C THR A 228 -20.04 -16.95 -14.58
N GLY A 229 -19.20 -15.93 -14.75
CA GLY A 229 -18.60 -15.58 -16.05
C GLY A 229 -19.48 -14.77 -16.99
N ARG A 230 -20.28 -13.84 -16.44
CA ARG A 230 -21.18 -12.93 -17.17
C ARG A 230 -20.48 -11.78 -17.88
N ILE A 231 -19.22 -11.50 -17.58
CA ILE A 231 -18.47 -10.40 -18.18
C ILE A 231 -18.54 -10.49 -19.71
N PRO A 232 -18.85 -9.41 -20.45
CA PRO A 232 -18.85 -9.45 -21.91
C PRO A 232 -17.44 -9.75 -22.45
N PRO A 233 -17.26 -10.61 -23.47
CA PRO A 233 -15.95 -10.85 -24.09
C PRO A 233 -15.28 -9.59 -24.65
N THR A 234 -16.07 -8.56 -24.95
CA THR A 234 -15.63 -7.27 -25.49
C THR A 234 -15.42 -6.20 -24.42
N ALA A 235 -15.55 -6.53 -23.13
CA ALA A 235 -15.39 -5.57 -22.05
C ALA A 235 -13.99 -4.97 -22.04
N ARG A 236 -13.87 -3.64 -21.90
CA ARG A 236 -12.57 -2.95 -21.98
C ARG A 236 -11.57 -3.44 -20.95
N VAL A 237 -12.00 -3.81 -19.75
CA VAL A 237 -11.10 -4.37 -18.72
C VAL A 237 -10.37 -5.64 -19.17
N LEU A 238 -10.84 -6.32 -20.24
CA LEU A 238 -10.21 -7.51 -20.82
C LEU A 238 -9.25 -7.18 -21.97
N ASP A 239 -9.16 -5.92 -22.40
CA ASP A 239 -8.29 -5.50 -23.49
C ASP A 239 -6.81 -5.64 -23.09
N PRO A 240 -6.02 -6.51 -23.76
CA PRO A 240 -4.62 -6.71 -23.44
C PRO A 240 -3.76 -5.47 -23.74
N ALA A 241 -4.27 -4.50 -24.52
CA ALA A 241 -3.58 -3.24 -24.76
C ALA A 241 -3.70 -2.26 -23.57
N LEU A 242 -4.61 -2.48 -22.62
CA LEU A 242 -4.70 -1.61 -21.45
C LEU A 242 -3.55 -1.86 -20.46
N PRO A 243 -2.95 -0.80 -19.92
CA PRO A 243 -1.93 -0.94 -18.89
C PRO A 243 -2.50 -1.56 -17.61
N GLY A 244 -1.64 -2.28 -16.88
CA GLY A 244 -2.01 -3.03 -15.68
C GLY A 244 -2.50 -4.45 -16.01
N ARG A 245 -2.90 -5.19 -14.97
CA ARG A 245 -3.39 -6.58 -15.10
C ARG A 245 -4.86 -6.66 -14.73
N THR A 246 -5.53 -7.70 -15.23
CA THR A 246 -6.91 -8.01 -14.88
C THR A 246 -6.99 -9.42 -14.35
N MET A 247 -7.71 -9.58 -13.24
CA MET A 247 -8.04 -10.84 -12.61
C MET A 247 -9.56 -10.90 -12.43
N ILE A 248 -10.13 -12.06 -12.76
CA ILE A 248 -11.53 -12.36 -12.49
C ILE A 248 -11.59 -13.31 -11.29
N ALA A 249 -12.27 -12.89 -10.24
CA ALA A 249 -12.64 -13.76 -9.14
C ALA A 249 -13.99 -14.42 -9.47
N ALA A 250 -14.00 -15.74 -9.50
CA ALA A 250 -15.15 -16.54 -9.91
C ALA A 250 -15.38 -17.73 -8.98
N THR A 251 -16.57 -18.31 -9.03
CA THR A 251 -16.87 -19.56 -8.31
C THR A 251 -16.72 -20.77 -9.22
N GLU A 252 -16.89 -21.98 -8.69
CA GLU A 252 -16.99 -23.20 -9.50
C GLU A 252 -18.21 -23.21 -10.44
N ALA A 253 -19.18 -22.31 -10.23
CA ALA A 253 -20.34 -22.18 -11.13
C ALA A 253 -19.99 -21.53 -12.48
N MET A 254 -18.80 -20.95 -12.64
CA MET A 254 -18.34 -20.47 -13.95
C MET A 254 -18.11 -21.66 -14.89
N PRO A 255 -18.77 -21.72 -16.07
CA PRO A 255 -18.62 -22.83 -17.00
C PRO A 255 -17.15 -23.05 -17.42
N PRO A 256 -16.64 -24.29 -17.49
CA PRO A 256 -15.24 -24.56 -17.82
C PRO A 256 -14.79 -23.95 -19.14
N GLY A 257 -15.63 -24.01 -20.19
CA GLY A 257 -15.32 -23.38 -21.48
C GLY A 257 -15.25 -21.85 -21.40
N ARG A 258 -16.06 -21.23 -20.53
CA ARG A 258 -16.01 -19.77 -20.30
C ARG A 258 -14.72 -19.39 -19.58
N ARG A 259 -14.34 -20.16 -18.56
CA ARG A 259 -13.09 -20.01 -17.82
C ARG A 259 -11.88 -20.14 -18.75
N GLN A 260 -11.84 -21.18 -19.57
CA GLN A 260 -10.73 -21.43 -20.48
C GLN A 260 -10.59 -20.29 -21.50
N ALA A 261 -11.69 -19.81 -22.08
CA ALA A 261 -11.64 -18.69 -23.03
C ALA A 261 -11.06 -17.39 -22.42
N LEU A 262 -11.29 -17.14 -21.13
CA LEU A 262 -10.68 -15.99 -20.43
C LEU A 262 -9.18 -16.20 -20.22
N ILE A 263 -8.77 -17.41 -19.81
CA ILE A 263 -7.36 -17.77 -19.62
C ILE A 263 -6.59 -17.70 -20.94
N ASP A 264 -7.16 -18.21 -22.03
CA ASP A 264 -6.57 -18.15 -23.38
C ASP A 264 -6.43 -16.70 -23.87
N GLY A 265 -7.31 -15.80 -23.40
CA GLY A 265 -7.22 -14.36 -23.61
C GLY A 265 -6.18 -13.65 -22.73
N GLY A 266 -5.40 -14.38 -21.93
CA GLY A 266 -4.40 -13.83 -21.02
C GLY A 266 -4.96 -13.27 -19.71
N ILE A 267 -6.23 -13.56 -19.41
CA ILE A 267 -6.90 -13.09 -18.19
C ILE A 267 -6.76 -14.13 -17.10
N GLU A 268 -6.27 -13.71 -15.94
CA GLU A 268 -6.23 -14.58 -14.78
C GLU A 268 -7.65 -14.83 -14.24
N VAL A 269 -8.02 -16.09 -14.03
CA VAL A 269 -9.29 -16.45 -13.37
C VAL A 269 -8.99 -17.18 -12.06
N LEU A 270 -9.28 -16.52 -10.95
CA LEU A 270 -9.15 -17.07 -9.61
C LEU A 270 -10.47 -17.75 -9.19
N ALA A 271 -10.43 -19.07 -9.03
CA ALA A 271 -11.54 -19.83 -8.45
C ALA A 271 -11.56 -19.66 -6.93
N LEU A 272 -12.71 -19.29 -6.38
CA LEU A 272 -12.93 -19.07 -4.94
C LEU A 272 -14.20 -19.76 -4.46
N PRO A 273 -14.29 -20.06 -3.14
CA PRO A 273 -15.52 -20.51 -2.52
C PRO A 273 -16.69 -19.55 -2.78
N ALA A 274 -17.90 -20.11 -2.74
CA ALA A 274 -19.12 -19.35 -2.90
C ALA A 274 -19.83 -19.14 -1.55
N ASP A 275 -20.26 -17.91 -1.29
CA ASP A 275 -21.23 -17.55 -0.25
C ASP A 275 -22.52 -17.12 -0.96
N ASP A 276 -23.62 -17.85 -0.74
CA ASP A 276 -24.92 -17.61 -1.40
C ASP A 276 -24.82 -17.46 -2.94
N GLY A 277 -24.01 -18.30 -3.57
CA GLY A 277 -23.77 -18.28 -5.02
C GLY A 277 -22.93 -17.11 -5.53
N ARG A 278 -22.35 -16.32 -4.62
CA ARG A 278 -21.42 -15.21 -4.92
C ARG A 278 -20.02 -15.54 -4.46
N VAL A 279 -19.01 -14.91 -5.06
CA VAL A 279 -17.61 -15.05 -4.60
C VAL A 279 -17.52 -14.64 -3.12
N SER A 280 -16.96 -15.52 -2.30
CA SER A 280 -16.67 -15.24 -0.89
C SER A 280 -15.56 -14.19 -0.77
N LEU A 281 -15.85 -13.07 -0.10
CA LEU A 281 -14.92 -11.94 0.01
C LEU A 281 -13.74 -12.24 0.94
N ALA A 282 -13.96 -12.96 2.05
CA ALA A 282 -12.88 -13.23 3.00
C ALA A 282 -11.74 -14.07 2.38
N PRO A 283 -12.01 -15.20 1.68
CA PRO A 283 -11.01 -15.92 0.91
C PRO A 283 -10.33 -15.05 -0.16
N LEU A 284 -11.09 -14.20 -0.86
CA LEU A 284 -10.51 -13.27 -1.84
C LEU A 284 -9.46 -12.36 -1.20
N LEU A 285 -9.80 -11.70 -0.08
CA LEU A 285 -8.88 -10.79 0.62
C LEU A 285 -7.65 -11.53 1.15
N THR A 286 -7.82 -12.75 1.68
CA THR A 286 -6.68 -13.59 2.09
C THR A 286 -5.77 -13.93 0.90
N THR A 287 -6.32 -14.34 -0.24
CA THR A 287 -5.53 -14.65 -1.43
C THR A 287 -4.82 -13.42 -1.98
N LEU A 288 -5.46 -12.26 -1.98
CA LEU A 288 -4.84 -10.99 -2.38
C LEU A 288 -3.68 -10.63 -1.44
N GLY A 289 -3.87 -10.73 -0.13
CA GLY A 289 -2.83 -10.47 0.86
C GLY A 289 -1.61 -11.39 0.72
N GLN A 290 -1.83 -12.69 0.46
CA GLN A 290 -0.77 -13.66 0.17
C GLN A 290 0.03 -13.33 -1.10
N ARG A 291 -0.58 -12.61 -2.03
CA ARG A 291 0.04 -12.15 -3.29
C ARG A 291 0.66 -10.76 -3.18
N GLU A 292 0.89 -10.29 -1.95
CA GLU A 292 1.46 -8.97 -1.65
C GLU A 292 0.61 -7.79 -2.20
N VAL A 293 -0.69 -8.00 -2.42
CA VAL A 293 -1.64 -6.89 -2.62
C VAL A 293 -1.99 -6.36 -1.24
N THR A 294 -1.42 -5.21 -0.87
CA THR A 294 -1.53 -4.64 0.49
C THR A 294 -2.70 -3.69 0.65
N SER A 295 -3.19 -3.13 -0.46
CA SER A 295 -4.31 -2.18 -0.49
C SER A 295 -5.30 -2.52 -1.60
N LEU A 296 -6.58 -2.37 -1.32
CA LEU A 296 -7.66 -2.66 -2.26
C LEU A 296 -8.69 -1.54 -2.27
N LEU A 297 -8.81 -0.84 -3.38
CA LEU A 297 -9.84 0.15 -3.61
C LEU A 297 -11.10 -0.51 -4.16
N VAL A 298 -12.20 -0.50 -3.41
CA VAL A 298 -13.49 -1.02 -3.85
C VAL A 298 -14.29 0.13 -4.46
N GLU A 299 -14.46 0.10 -5.78
CA GLU A 299 -15.26 1.08 -6.51
C GLU A 299 -16.52 0.42 -7.10
N GLY A 300 -17.67 1.05 -6.91
CA GLY A 300 -18.85 0.74 -7.70
C GLY A 300 -19.66 -0.49 -7.26
N GLY A 301 -20.95 -0.43 -7.61
CA GLY A 301 -21.95 -1.44 -7.28
C GLY A 301 -22.42 -1.36 -5.82
N GLY A 302 -23.66 -0.91 -5.61
CA GLY A 302 -24.27 -0.87 -4.27
C GLY A 302 -24.27 -2.23 -3.58
N THR A 303 -24.40 -3.31 -4.35
CA THR A 303 -24.33 -4.68 -3.84
C THR A 303 -22.94 -5.08 -3.36
N VAL A 304 -21.88 -4.68 -4.09
CA VAL A 304 -20.49 -5.01 -3.69
C VAL A 304 -20.14 -4.22 -2.43
N LEU A 305 -20.35 -2.91 -2.45
CA LEU A 305 -20.11 -2.05 -1.28
C LEU A 305 -20.91 -2.55 -0.06
N GLY A 306 -22.20 -2.85 -0.25
CA GLY A 306 -23.05 -3.40 0.82
C GLY A 306 -22.51 -4.71 1.39
N SER A 307 -21.95 -5.59 0.55
CA SER A 307 -21.32 -6.83 1.00
C SER A 307 -20.07 -6.57 1.84
N PHE A 308 -19.19 -5.64 1.44
CA PHE A 308 -18.02 -5.26 2.23
C PHE A 308 -18.40 -4.70 3.61
N PHE A 309 -19.41 -3.83 3.69
CA PHE A 309 -19.91 -3.31 4.96
C PHE A 309 -20.57 -4.39 5.83
N THR A 310 -21.40 -5.25 5.23
CA THR A 310 -22.10 -6.32 5.96
C THR A 310 -21.12 -7.29 6.63
N HIS A 311 -19.99 -7.56 5.97
CA HIS A 311 -18.96 -8.46 6.48
C HIS A 311 -17.87 -7.74 7.30
N ALA A 312 -18.04 -6.45 7.61
CA ALA A 312 -17.06 -5.62 8.33
C ALA A 312 -15.64 -5.71 7.71
N LEU A 313 -15.57 -5.60 6.39
CA LEU A 313 -14.33 -5.68 5.61
C LEU A 313 -13.81 -4.31 5.16
N VAL A 314 -14.40 -3.22 5.66
CA VAL A 314 -14.07 -1.80 5.39
C VAL A 314 -14.25 -0.99 6.66
#